data_AF-A0A4Q3FTK7-F1
#
_entry.id   AF-A0A4Q3FTK7-F1
#
_cell.length_a   1.000
_cell.length_b   1.000
_cell.length_c   1.000
_cell.angle_alpha   90.00
_cell.angle_beta   90.00
_cell.angle_gamma   90.00
#
_symmetry.space_group_name_H-M   'P 1'
#
loop_
_entity.id
_entity.type
_entity.pdbx_description
1 polymer ?
#
loop_
_entity_poly.entity_id
_entity_poly.type
_entity_poly.pdbx_seq_one_letter_code
_entity_poly.pdbx_strand_id
1 'polypeptide(L)'
;MGLILGSPLKDSYGLGPTGDTVIGGPGDDYFEAGAGADVFVYAPGHGRDWISGFNPGVDKLQFSSSIPATSLTFQFVTLEGVNGLAVYYGQSGNDVVFLAGVARLTSGDITFGALPNVFVNPPPTDINIDHRSDILLQHANGTVGAWIMDGARIIDSSFSTNPGAAWKVAGSADFDGDGRSDILWRNDNGSLYEGQMNGPRLVGGGVIGNPGSDWSVVGTGDFNGDDKADIVLRH
;
A
#
# COMPACT_ATOMS: atom_id res chain seq x y z
N MET A 1 15.33 -17.01 3.34
CA MET A 1 14.94 -15.60 3.28
C MET A 1 14.17 -15.35 2.01
N GLY A 2 12.89 -15.69 2.09
CA GLY A 2 11.87 -15.21 1.19
C GLY A 2 11.35 -13.85 1.66
N LEU A 3 10.78 -13.11 0.71
CA LEU A 3 10.01 -11.91 0.96
C LEU A 3 8.58 -12.21 0.52
N ILE A 4 7.62 -11.93 1.39
CA ILE A 4 6.19 -12.09 1.13
C ILE A 4 5.53 -10.73 1.25
N LEU A 5 4.72 -10.42 0.24
CA LEU A 5 3.91 -9.21 0.17
C LEU A 5 2.45 -9.63 0.11
N GLY A 6 1.67 -9.11 1.04
CA GLY A 6 0.24 -9.29 1.07
C GLY A 6 -0.49 -8.32 0.15
N SER A 7 -1.73 -8.70 -0.13
CA SER A 7 -2.72 -7.89 -0.80
C SER A 7 -3.53 -7.13 0.24
N PRO A 8 -4.31 -6.11 -0.15
CA PRO A 8 -5.04 -5.33 0.87
C PRO A 8 -6.38 -5.91 1.31
N LEU A 9 -6.57 -7.18 0.96
CA LEU A 9 -7.65 -8.02 1.45
C LEU A 9 -7.15 -8.79 2.66
N LYS A 10 -8.07 -9.51 3.32
CA LYS A 10 -7.67 -10.53 4.28
C LYS A 10 -6.88 -11.62 3.57
N ASP A 11 -5.62 -11.72 3.92
CA ASP A 11 -4.72 -12.74 3.43
C ASP A 11 -4.50 -13.87 4.44
N SER A 12 -3.95 -14.98 3.96
CA SER A 12 -3.57 -16.13 4.78
C SER A 12 -2.31 -16.79 4.22
N TYR A 13 -1.19 -16.63 4.93
CA TYR A 13 0.10 -17.17 4.52
C TYR A 13 0.69 -18.12 5.56
N GLY A 14 1.28 -19.22 5.09
CA GLY A 14 2.18 -20.05 5.89
C GLY A 14 3.63 -19.86 5.43
N LEU A 15 4.52 -19.51 6.34
CA LEU A 15 5.92 -19.28 6.06
C LEU A 15 6.70 -20.60 5.98
N GLY A 16 7.85 -20.53 5.30
CA GLY A 16 8.70 -21.68 5.06
C GLY A 16 9.55 -22.06 6.27
N PRO A 17 10.56 -22.92 6.07
CA PRO A 17 11.53 -23.30 7.09
C PRO A 17 12.75 -22.35 7.15
N THR A 18 12.71 -21.23 6.44
CA THR A 18 13.79 -20.23 6.43
C THR A 18 13.29 -18.94 7.03
N GLY A 19 14.16 -18.14 7.66
CA GLY A 19 13.76 -16.81 8.11
C GLY A 19 13.33 -15.94 6.94
N ASP A 20 12.07 -15.53 6.94
CA ASP A 20 11.37 -14.80 5.89
C ASP A 20 11.02 -13.38 6.36
N THR A 21 10.69 -12.50 5.43
CA THR A 21 10.18 -11.16 5.74
C THR A 21 8.79 -11.01 5.13
N VAL A 22 7.82 -10.60 5.93
CA VAL A 22 6.41 -10.53 5.56
C VAL A 22 5.92 -9.11 5.75
N ILE A 23 5.32 -8.56 4.70
CA ILE A 23 4.60 -7.30 4.73
C ILE A 23 3.16 -7.62 4.33
N GLY A 24 2.25 -7.73 5.30
CA GLY A 24 0.83 -8.02 5.03
C GLY A 24 0.16 -6.93 4.20
N GLY A 25 0.54 -5.66 4.46
CA GLY A 25 -0.21 -4.53 3.94
C GLY A 25 -1.48 -4.30 4.77
N PRO A 26 -2.45 -3.52 4.27
CA PRO A 26 -3.78 -3.44 4.88
C PRO A 26 -4.52 -4.77 4.84
N GLY A 27 -5.43 -4.99 5.78
CA GLY A 27 -6.19 -6.23 5.84
C GLY A 27 -6.39 -6.67 7.27
N ASP A 28 -7.12 -7.76 7.48
CA ASP A 28 -7.14 -8.45 8.76
C ASP A 28 -6.50 -9.82 8.54
N ASP A 29 -5.18 -9.86 8.49
CA ASP A 29 -4.43 -10.98 7.92
C ASP A 29 -4.18 -12.12 8.91
N TYR A 30 -3.88 -13.30 8.37
CA TYR A 30 -3.41 -14.44 9.14
C TYR A 30 -2.06 -14.94 8.63
N PHE A 31 -1.09 -15.07 9.53
CA PHE A 31 0.24 -15.59 9.24
C PHE A 31 0.56 -16.79 10.14
N GLU A 32 1.14 -17.84 9.57
CA GLU A 32 1.79 -18.92 10.32
C GLU A 32 3.30 -18.76 10.16
N ALA A 33 3.99 -18.37 11.24
CA ALA A 33 5.40 -17.96 11.19
C ALA A 33 6.38 -19.05 10.72
N GLY A 34 5.97 -20.33 10.74
CA GLY A 34 6.83 -21.40 10.27
C GLY A 34 8.07 -21.56 11.16
N ALA A 35 9.20 -21.91 10.55
CA ALA A 35 10.48 -22.00 11.25
C ALA A 35 11.48 -21.07 10.57
N GLY A 36 12.32 -20.41 11.35
CA GLY A 36 13.15 -19.36 10.79
C GLY A 36 13.40 -18.30 11.83
N ALA A 37 14.07 -17.23 11.43
CA ALA A 37 14.03 -15.96 12.14
C ALA A 37 13.25 -15.00 11.26
N ASP A 38 11.95 -14.93 11.50
CA ASP A 38 10.99 -14.28 10.63
C ASP A 38 10.80 -12.81 11.04
N VAL A 39 10.48 -11.95 10.07
CA VAL A 39 10.27 -10.52 10.30
C VAL A 39 8.90 -10.13 9.75
N PHE A 40 7.97 -9.75 10.62
CA PHE A 40 6.65 -9.23 10.26
C PHE A 40 6.67 -7.71 10.32
N VAL A 41 6.35 -7.07 9.21
CA VAL A 41 6.52 -5.64 9.01
C VAL A 41 5.17 -4.92 9.04
N TYR A 42 5.08 -3.86 9.83
CA TYR A 42 3.85 -3.12 10.09
C TYR A 42 3.99 -1.61 9.87
N ALA A 43 2.99 -1.02 9.22
CA ALA A 43 2.82 0.42 9.03
C ALA A 43 1.40 0.84 9.41
N PRO A 44 1.13 2.14 9.62
CA PRO A 44 -0.23 2.60 9.92
C PRO A 44 -1.23 2.16 8.84
N GLY A 45 -2.40 1.66 9.26
CA GLY A 45 -3.45 1.19 8.35
C GLY A 45 -3.31 -0.28 7.92
N HIS A 46 -2.34 -1.02 8.45
CA HIS A 46 -2.20 -2.46 8.18
C HIS A 46 -3.32 -3.31 8.80
N GLY A 47 -4.15 -2.76 9.70
CA GLY A 47 -5.35 -3.43 10.18
C GLY A 47 -5.09 -4.41 11.32
N ARG A 48 -5.88 -5.50 11.37
CA ARG A 48 -5.94 -6.41 12.53
C ARG A 48 -5.43 -7.80 12.19
N ASP A 49 -4.17 -8.02 12.48
CA ASP A 49 -3.45 -9.20 12.03
C ASP A 49 -3.32 -10.24 13.12
N TRP A 50 -3.26 -11.49 12.69
CA TRP A 50 -3.11 -12.65 13.55
C TRP A 50 -1.88 -13.45 13.15
N ILE A 51 -0.91 -13.57 14.05
CA ILE A 51 0.26 -14.43 13.85
C ILE A 51 0.15 -15.66 14.76
N SER A 52 0.20 -16.84 14.16
CA SER A 52 0.42 -18.10 14.86
C SER A 52 1.88 -18.55 14.73
N GLY A 53 2.41 -19.22 15.77
CA GLY A 53 3.76 -19.78 15.75
C GLY A 53 4.90 -18.77 15.95
N PHE A 54 4.61 -17.49 16.21
CA PHE A 54 5.64 -16.49 16.52
C PHE A 54 6.52 -16.97 17.69
N ASN A 55 7.84 -16.94 17.49
CA ASN A 55 8.85 -17.42 18.41
C ASN A 55 9.66 -16.26 19.01
N PRO A 56 9.32 -15.79 20.23
CA PRO A 56 10.03 -14.70 20.89
C PRO A 56 11.53 -14.96 21.04
N GLY A 57 12.34 -13.96 20.77
CA GLY A 57 13.81 -14.03 20.74
C GLY A 57 14.39 -14.52 19.41
N VAL A 58 13.54 -14.97 18.48
CA VAL A 58 13.93 -15.43 17.15
C VAL A 58 13.24 -14.57 16.08
N ASP A 59 11.92 -14.49 16.14
CA ASP A 59 11.10 -13.70 15.21
C ASP A 59 11.00 -12.25 15.67
N LYS A 60 10.67 -11.37 14.73
CA LYS A 60 10.61 -9.93 14.95
C LYS A 60 9.32 -9.32 14.41
N LEU A 61 8.83 -8.34 15.15
CA LEU A 61 7.92 -7.32 14.65
C LEU A 61 8.76 -6.09 14.29
N GLN A 62 8.70 -5.66 13.04
CA GLN A 62 9.32 -4.43 12.58
C GLN A 62 8.23 -3.39 12.33
N PHE A 63 8.24 -2.30 13.08
CA PHE A 63 7.35 -1.17 12.83
C PHE A 63 8.04 -0.12 11.96
N SER A 64 7.27 0.50 11.07
CA SER A 64 7.73 1.63 10.26
C SER A 64 8.23 2.77 11.14
N SER A 65 9.15 3.58 10.61
CA SER A 65 9.65 4.78 11.27
C SER A 65 8.57 5.84 11.56
N SER A 66 7.40 5.75 10.91
CA SER A 66 6.25 6.63 11.16
C SER A 66 5.46 6.27 12.42
N ILE A 67 5.67 5.09 13.01
CA ILE A 67 5.03 4.67 14.27
C ILE A 67 5.96 5.01 15.44
N PRO A 68 5.57 5.92 16.35
CA PRO A 68 6.36 6.20 17.54
C PRO A 68 6.39 5.00 18.48
N ALA A 69 7.56 4.62 19.00
CA ALA A 69 7.66 3.52 19.97
C ALA A 69 6.76 3.71 21.22
N THR A 70 6.48 4.96 21.58
CA THR A 70 5.59 5.33 22.69
C THR A 70 4.10 5.11 22.40
N SER A 71 3.69 4.87 21.15
CA SER A 71 2.30 4.55 20.83
C SER A 71 1.99 3.05 20.95
N LEU A 72 2.99 2.20 21.09
CA LEU A 72 2.77 0.76 21.25
C LEU A 72 2.13 0.46 22.61
N THR A 73 0.99 -0.24 22.57
CA THR A 73 0.31 -0.75 23.77
C THR A 73 0.24 -2.26 23.72
N PHE A 74 0.62 -2.91 24.82
CA PHE A 74 0.70 -4.37 24.92
C PHE A 74 -0.39 -4.87 25.87
N GLN A 75 -1.21 -5.81 25.40
CA GLN A 75 -2.25 -6.41 26.22
C GLN A 75 -2.26 -7.91 26.05
N PHE A 76 -2.08 -8.64 27.15
CA PHE A 76 -2.32 -10.08 27.15
C PHE A 76 -3.82 -10.33 27.23
N VAL A 77 -4.38 -10.99 26.22
CA VAL A 77 -5.82 -11.18 26.03
C VAL A 77 -6.13 -12.56 25.49
N THR A 78 -7.40 -12.95 25.61
CA THR A 78 -7.95 -14.10 24.89
C THR A 78 -8.80 -13.58 23.74
N LEU A 79 -8.39 -13.85 22.50
CA LEU A 79 -9.18 -13.57 21.30
C LEU A 79 -9.55 -14.90 20.66
N GLU A 80 -10.79 -15.05 20.21
CA GLU A 80 -11.29 -16.26 19.54
C GLU A 80 -10.98 -17.59 20.29
N GLY A 81 -10.90 -17.54 21.63
CA GLY A 81 -10.58 -18.69 22.47
C GLY A 81 -9.09 -19.02 22.60
N VAL A 82 -8.20 -18.22 22.00
CA VAL A 82 -6.75 -18.37 22.05
C VAL A 82 -6.14 -17.28 22.93
N ASN A 83 -5.30 -17.67 23.87
CA ASN A 83 -4.52 -16.71 24.68
C ASN A 83 -3.33 -16.21 23.88
N GLY A 84 -3.02 -14.92 23.98
CA GLY A 84 -1.88 -14.34 23.29
C GLY A 84 -1.66 -12.88 23.65
N LEU A 85 -0.70 -12.27 22.98
CA LEU A 85 -0.33 -10.88 23.19
C LEU A 85 -0.84 -10.03 22.01
N ALA A 86 -1.76 -9.11 22.29
CA ALA A 86 -2.15 -8.06 21.36
C ALA A 86 -1.15 -6.89 21.48
N VAL A 87 -0.59 -6.49 20.35
CA VAL A 87 0.25 -5.30 20.21
C VAL A 87 -0.51 -4.28 19.37
N TYR A 88 -1.04 -3.26 20.03
CA TYR A 88 -1.71 -2.15 19.37
C TYR A 88 -0.68 -1.12 18.93
N TYR A 89 -0.85 -0.59 17.72
CA TYR A 89 0.06 0.39 17.13
C TYR A 89 -0.70 1.43 16.29
N GLY A 90 0.01 2.49 15.87
CA GLY A 90 -0.60 3.62 15.16
C GLY A 90 -1.46 4.52 16.06
N GLN A 91 -1.53 5.82 15.75
CA GLN A 91 -2.30 6.78 16.54
C GLN A 91 -3.82 6.72 16.30
N SER A 92 -4.26 5.94 15.30
CA SER A 92 -5.66 5.74 14.94
C SER A 92 -6.39 4.69 15.81
N GLY A 93 -5.67 3.89 16.59
CA GLY A 93 -6.23 2.91 17.54
C GLY A 93 -6.92 1.69 16.90
N ASN A 94 -6.82 1.51 15.59
CA ASN A 94 -7.44 0.39 14.87
C ASN A 94 -6.48 -0.72 14.48
N ASP A 95 -5.18 -0.45 14.45
CA ASP A 95 -4.18 -1.41 14.02
C ASP A 95 -3.69 -2.25 15.21
N VAL A 96 -3.67 -3.57 15.03
CA VAL A 96 -3.24 -4.52 16.06
C VAL A 96 -2.63 -5.74 15.41
N VAL A 97 -1.55 -6.25 15.99
CA VAL A 97 -1.07 -7.61 15.71
C VAL A 97 -1.28 -8.46 16.95
N PHE A 98 -2.03 -9.56 16.81
CA PHE A 98 -2.24 -10.54 17.84
C PHE A 98 -1.29 -11.73 17.65
N LEU A 99 -0.43 -11.95 18.64
CA LEU A 99 0.53 -13.05 18.66
C LEU A 99 -0.07 -14.22 19.45
N ALA A 100 -0.67 -15.16 18.73
CA ALA A 100 -1.33 -16.31 19.32
C ALA A 100 -0.34 -17.20 20.09
N GLY A 101 -0.67 -17.53 21.33
CA GLY A 101 0.17 -18.35 22.21
C GLY A 101 1.36 -17.63 22.83
N VAL A 102 1.63 -16.37 22.45
CA VAL A 102 2.75 -15.59 23.00
C VAL A 102 2.32 -14.87 24.28
N ALA A 103 3.05 -15.11 25.38
CA ALA A 103 2.76 -14.47 26.67
C ALA A 103 3.44 -13.11 26.84
N ARG A 104 4.64 -12.94 26.27
CA ARG A 104 5.45 -11.72 26.36
C ARG A 104 6.48 -11.71 25.24
N LEU A 105 6.90 -10.52 24.84
CA LEU A 105 8.06 -10.31 23.96
C LEU A 105 9.34 -10.16 24.79
N THR A 106 10.48 -10.37 24.15
CA THR A 106 11.83 -10.16 24.69
C THR A 106 12.48 -8.90 24.12
N SER A 107 13.59 -8.48 24.73
CA SER A 107 14.39 -7.37 24.21
C SER A 107 15.02 -7.77 22.88
N GLY A 108 14.54 -7.21 21.78
CA GLY A 108 15.03 -7.50 20.43
C GLY A 108 13.95 -8.02 19.47
N ASP A 109 12.79 -8.43 20.00
CA ASP A 109 11.65 -8.86 19.18
C ASP A 109 10.98 -7.69 18.46
N ILE A 110 11.15 -6.46 18.97
CA ILE A 110 10.63 -5.25 18.34
C ILE A 110 11.78 -4.46 17.76
N THR A 111 11.64 -4.11 16.50
CA THR A 111 12.54 -3.21 15.79
C THR A 111 11.75 -2.09 15.13
N PHE A 112 12.43 -0.97 14.90
CA PHE A 112 11.91 0.14 14.12
C PHE A 112 12.86 0.38 12.96
N GLY A 113 12.32 0.55 11.77
CA GLY A 113 13.12 0.75 10.59
C GLY A 113 12.33 1.41 9.48
N ALA A 114 13.04 1.83 8.44
CA ALA A 114 12.38 1.98 7.15
C ALA A 114 11.73 0.64 6.80
N LEU A 115 10.54 0.67 6.23
CA LEU A 115 10.01 -0.51 5.56
C LEU A 115 11.06 -0.93 4.51
N PRO A 116 11.26 -2.24 4.26
CA PRO A 116 11.97 -2.65 3.05
C PRO A 116 11.43 -1.83 1.88
N ASN A 117 12.29 -1.34 0.97
CA ASN A 117 11.91 -0.64 -0.28
C ASN A 117 11.14 -1.61 -1.18
N VAL A 118 9.95 -1.91 -0.73
CA VAL A 118 8.97 -2.81 -1.30
C VAL A 118 7.64 -2.17 -0.95
N PHE A 119 7.51 -0.89 -1.29
CA PHE A 119 6.20 -0.36 -1.51
C PHE A 119 5.59 -1.19 -2.62
N VAL A 120 4.52 -1.91 -2.30
CA VAL A 120 3.63 -2.41 -3.33
C VAL A 120 3.05 -1.17 -3.97
N ASN A 121 3.65 -0.76 -5.10
CA ASN A 121 3.05 0.22 -5.98
C ASN A 121 1.57 -0.16 -6.09
N PRO A 122 0.63 0.71 -5.67
CA PRO A 122 -0.78 0.35 -5.69
C PRO A 122 -1.10 -0.19 -7.08
N PRO A 123 -1.98 -1.20 -7.18
CA PRO A 123 -2.40 -1.69 -8.49
C PRO A 123 -2.74 -0.48 -9.37
N PRO A 124 -2.34 -0.49 -10.66
CA PRO A 124 -2.68 0.61 -11.55
C PRO A 124 -4.16 0.96 -11.38
N THR A 125 -4.44 2.25 -11.26
CA THR A 125 -5.78 2.83 -11.06
C THR A 125 -6.50 2.52 -9.74
N ASP A 126 -5.82 2.31 -8.61
CA ASP A 126 -6.47 2.26 -7.28
C ASP A 126 -6.82 3.69 -6.77
N ILE A 127 -8.04 4.16 -7.07
CA ILE A 127 -8.48 5.53 -6.82
C ILE A 127 -9.04 5.69 -5.41
N ASN A 128 -9.60 4.64 -4.80
CA ASN A 128 -10.16 4.69 -3.44
C ASN A 128 -9.20 4.20 -2.34
N ILE A 129 -8.01 3.73 -2.69
CA ILE A 129 -6.98 3.23 -1.77
C ILE A 129 -7.47 1.98 -1.04
N ASP A 130 -8.26 1.17 -1.74
CA ASP A 130 -8.59 -0.18 -1.30
C ASP A 130 -7.65 -1.23 -1.90
N HIS A 131 -6.64 -0.75 -2.65
CA HIS A 131 -5.62 -1.51 -3.36
C HIS A 131 -6.20 -2.63 -4.21
N ARG A 132 -7.34 -2.33 -4.81
CA ARG A 132 -7.82 -2.99 -6.01
C ARG A 132 -7.76 -1.98 -7.13
N SER A 133 -7.48 -2.47 -8.34
CA SER A 133 -7.56 -1.61 -9.53
C SER A 133 -9.01 -1.18 -9.74
N ASP A 134 -9.24 0.13 -9.78
CA ASP A 134 -10.48 0.73 -10.27
C ASP A 134 -10.41 0.98 -11.78
N ILE A 135 -11.45 1.57 -12.36
CA ILE A 135 -11.49 1.90 -13.78
C ILE A 135 -11.61 3.41 -13.96
N LEU A 136 -10.65 4.04 -14.63
CA LEU A 136 -10.77 5.40 -15.12
C LEU A 136 -11.45 5.42 -16.49
N LEU A 137 -12.44 6.28 -16.65
CA LEU A 137 -13.13 6.55 -17.92
C LEU A 137 -12.90 8.00 -18.30
N GLN A 138 -12.56 8.26 -19.56
CA GLN A 138 -12.42 9.63 -20.05
C GLN A 138 -13.39 9.92 -21.19
N HIS A 139 -14.14 11.01 -21.05
CA HIS A 139 -15.00 11.57 -22.07
C HIS A 139 -14.26 12.59 -22.95
N ALA A 140 -14.70 12.73 -24.20
CA ALA A 140 -14.01 13.57 -25.20
C ALA A 140 -13.92 15.07 -24.81
N ASN A 141 -14.83 15.55 -23.96
CA ASN A 141 -14.82 16.93 -23.45
C ASN A 141 -13.78 17.17 -22.34
N GLY A 142 -12.99 16.16 -21.96
CA GLY A 142 -11.98 16.24 -20.90
C GLY A 142 -12.44 15.69 -19.56
N THR A 143 -13.74 15.45 -19.35
CA THR A 143 -14.23 14.87 -18.10
C THR A 143 -13.65 13.47 -17.89
N VAL A 144 -13.05 13.24 -16.73
CA VAL A 144 -12.60 11.93 -16.24
C VAL A 144 -13.52 11.50 -15.12
N GLY A 145 -14.11 10.32 -15.26
CA GLY A 145 -14.85 9.61 -14.22
C GLY A 145 -14.08 8.37 -13.76
N ALA A 146 -14.48 7.82 -12.62
CA ALA A 146 -13.96 6.53 -12.15
C ALA A 146 -15.12 5.62 -11.76
N TRP A 147 -14.98 4.34 -12.03
CA TRP A 147 -15.77 3.30 -11.39
C TRP A 147 -14.90 2.65 -10.35
N ILE A 148 -15.30 2.80 -9.10
CA ILE A 148 -14.68 2.11 -7.98
C ILE A 148 -15.14 0.66 -8.02
N MET A 149 -14.21 -0.29 -8.04
CA MET A 149 -14.46 -1.68 -8.35
C MET A 149 -14.24 -2.61 -7.15
N ASP A 150 -15.15 -3.56 -6.98
CA ASP A 150 -15.00 -4.72 -6.10
C ASP A 150 -15.08 -5.96 -6.99
N GLY A 151 -13.92 -6.35 -7.52
CA GLY A 151 -13.83 -7.31 -8.62
C GLY A 151 -14.59 -6.81 -9.86
N ALA A 152 -15.64 -7.52 -10.27
CA ALA A 152 -16.46 -7.15 -11.42
C ALA A 152 -17.63 -6.20 -11.07
N ARG A 153 -17.77 -5.78 -9.81
CA ARG A 153 -18.90 -4.96 -9.34
C ARG A 153 -18.47 -3.50 -9.17
N ILE A 154 -19.26 -2.58 -9.73
CA ILE A 154 -19.13 -1.14 -9.45
C ILE A 154 -19.71 -0.85 -8.06
N ILE A 155 -18.93 -0.25 -7.18
CA ILE A 155 -19.33 0.09 -5.81
C ILE A 155 -19.49 1.59 -5.58
N ASP A 156 -18.83 2.42 -6.38
CA ASP A 156 -19.05 3.85 -6.48
C ASP A 156 -18.75 4.35 -7.90
N SER A 157 -19.42 5.41 -8.33
CA SER A 157 -19.23 6.08 -9.60
C SER A 157 -19.30 7.61 -9.47
N SER A 158 -19.10 8.14 -8.27
CA SER A 158 -19.24 9.56 -7.95
C SER A 158 -18.02 10.41 -8.34
N PHE A 159 -16.89 9.77 -8.66
CA PHE A 159 -15.67 10.45 -9.09
C PHE A 159 -15.88 11.25 -10.38
N SER A 160 -15.47 12.53 -10.37
CA SER A 160 -15.49 13.37 -11.56
C SER A 160 -14.47 14.50 -11.46
N THR A 161 -13.57 14.61 -12.45
CA THR A 161 -12.71 15.78 -12.68
C THR A 161 -12.73 16.20 -14.15
N ASN A 162 -12.34 17.43 -14.47
CA ASN A 162 -12.28 17.90 -15.85
C ASN A 162 -11.10 18.88 -16.06
N PRO A 163 -9.91 18.38 -16.48
CA PRO A 163 -8.78 19.22 -16.85
C PRO A 163 -8.96 19.96 -18.20
N GLY A 164 -10.05 19.70 -18.93
CA GLY A 164 -10.33 20.27 -20.25
C GLY A 164 -10.01 19.31 -21.39
N ALA A 165 -10.63 19.54 -22.56
CA ALA A 165 -10.65 18.59 -23.68
C ALA A 165 -9.27 18.24 -24.28
N ALA A 166 -8.29 19.15 -24.15
CA ALA A 166 -6.93 18.97 -24.65
C ALA A 166 -6.07 18.04 -23.78
N TRP A 167 -6.54 17.67 -22.58
CA TRP A 167 -5.83 16.79 -21.67
C TRP A 167 -6.38 15.37 -21.72
N LYS A 168 -5.49 14.39 -21.78
CA LYS A 168 -5.79 12.95 -21.80
C LYS A 168 -5.15 12.27 -20.58
N VAL A 169 -5.84 11.29 -20.00
CA VAL A 169 -5.21 10.41 -19.01
C VAL A 169 -4.15 9.58 -19.73
N ALA A 170 -2.91 9.67 -19.26
CA ALA A 170 -1.76 8.99 -19.84
C ALA A 170 -1.28 7.82 -18.97
N GLY A 171 -1.63 7.82 -17.68
CA GLY A 171 -1.34 6.74 -16.75
C GLY A 171 -1.83 7.08 -15.34
N SER A 172 -1.64 6.13 -14.44
CA SER A 172 -1.92 6.28 -13.01
C SER A 172 -0.93 5.41 -12.23
N ALA A 173 -0.36 5.96 -11.18
CA ALA A 173 0.56 5.29 -10.27
C ALA A 173 0.80 6.22 -9.07
N ASP A 174 1.46 5.75 -8.02
CA ASP A 174 1.89 6.60 -6.91
C ASP A 174 3.14 7.39 -7.30
N PHE A 175 2.96 8.64 -7.78
CA PHE A 175 4.08 9.44 -8.31
C PHE A 175 4.81 10.22 -7.21
N ASP A 176 4.15 10.51 -6.09
CA ASP A 176 4.73 11.29 -5.00
C ASP A 176 5.20 10.46 -3.79
N GLY A 177 4.83 9.18 -3.73
CA GLY A 177 5.24 8.19 -2.74
C GLY A 177 4.37 8.20 -1.48
N ASP A 178 3.13 8.68 -1.56
CA ASP A 178 2.21 8.78 -0.41
C ASP A 178 1.34 7.54 -0.20
N GLY A 179 1.50 6.52 -1.04
CA GLY A 179 0.79 5.25 -1.01
C GLY A 179 -0.54 5.27 -1.76
N ARG A 180 -0.82 6.29 -2.58
CA ARG A 180 -2.09 6.46 -3.30
C ARG A 180 -1.83 6.55 -4.80
N SER A 181 -2.78 6.08 -5.61
CA SER A 181 -2.65 6.28 -7.06
C SER A 181 -2.96 7.72 -7.46
N ASP A 182 -1.99 8.38 -8.06
CA ASP A 182 -2.12 9.67 -8.73
C ASP A 182 -2.52 9.51 -10.20
N ILE A 183 -2.83 10.62 -10.88
CA ILE A 183 -3.16 10.63 -12.30
C ILE A 183 -2.11 11.42 -13.09
N LEU A 184 -1.52 10.78 -14.10
CA LEU A 184 -0.70 11.45 -15.08
C LEU A 184 -1.57 11.91 -16.26
N TRP A 185 -1.61 13.21 -16.53
CA TRP A 185 -2.22 13.76 -17.73
C TRP A 185 -1.19 14.16 -18.77
N ARG A 186 -1.57 13.98 -20.04
CA ARG A 186 -0.84 14.49 -21.20
C ARG A 186 -1.71 15.44 -22.00
N ASN A 187 -1.19 16.60 -22.33
CA ASN A 187 -1.83 17.56 -23.21
C ASN A 187 -1.52 17.24 -24.68
N ASP A 188 -2.39 17.66 -25.59
CA ASP A 188 -2.17 17.56 -27.05
C ASP A 188 -0.84 18.20 -27.50
N ASN A 189 -0.40 19.27 -26.81
CA ASN A 189 0.88 19.94 -27.09
C ASN A 189 2.12 19.21 -26.55
N GLY A 190 1.96 18.05 -25.92
CA GLY A 190 3.05 17.25 -25.35
C GLY A 190 3.30 17.48 -23.87
N SER A 191 2.75 18.52 -23.24
CA SER A 191 2.94 18.77 -21.81
C SER A 191 2.41 17.61 -20.96
N LEU A 192 3.14 17.27 -19.90
CA LEU A 192 2.77 16.31 -18.88
C LEU A 192 2.45 17.03 -17.57
N TYR A 193 1.39 16.61 -16.91
CA TYR A 193 0.98 17.10 -15.59
C TYR A 193 0.72 15.89 -14.69
N GLU A 194 1.34 15.88 -13.52
CA GLU A 194 1.09 14.92 -12.46
C GLU A 194 0.05 15.52 -11.51
N GLY A 195 -1.03 14.77 -11.25
CA GLY A 195 -2.13 15.17 -10.38
C GLY A 195 -2.26 14.29 -9.15
N GLN A 196 -1.93 14.89 -8.00
CA GLN A 196 -1.94 14.23 -6.71
C GLN A 196 -3.36 13.94 -6.20
N MET A 197 -3.63 12.71 -5.81
CA MET A 197 -4.98 12.24 -5.45
C MET A 197 -5.12 11.89 -3.97
N ASN A 198 -6.30 12.14 -3.39
CA ASN A 198 -6.68 11.67 -2.05
C ASN A 198 -8.06 11.01 -2.13
N GLY A 199 -8.05 9.70 -2.39
CA GLY A 199 -9.27 9.00 -2.74
C GLY A 199 -9.87 9.61 -4.02
N PRO A 200 -11.18 9.86 -4.07
CA PRO A 200 -11.82 10.42 -5.26
C PRO A 200 -11.59 11.94 -5.47
N ARG A 201 -10.57 12.53 -4.87
CA ARG A 201 -10.33 13.99 -4.88
C ARG A 201 -8.94 14.34 -5.41
N LEU A 202 -8.88 15.23 -6.38
CA LEU A 202 -7.64 15.90 -6.77
C LEU A 202 -7.26 16.91 -5.68
N VAL A 203 -6.10 16.73 -5.04
CA VAL A 203 -5.65 17.55 -3.91
C VAL A 203 -4.43 18.41 -4.23
N GLY A 204 -3.74 18.12 -5.33
CA GLY A 204 -2.53 18.84 -5.73
C GLY A 204 -2.11 18.53 -7.16
N GLY A 205 -0.82 18.74 -7.44
CA GLY A 205 -0.21 18.45 -8.73
C GLY A 205 0.46 19.62 -9.43
N GLY A 206 1.16 19.32 -10.53
CA GLY A 206 1.92 20.28 -11.30
C GLY A 206 2.34 19.79 -12.69
N VAL A 207 2.72 20.75 -13.54
CA VAL A 207 3.36 20.43 -14.83
C VAL A 207 4.76 19.89 -14.56
N ILE A 208 5.03 18.67 -15.01
CA ILE A 208 6.32 17.99 -14.81
C ILE A 208 7.26 18.16 -16.01
N GLY A 209 6.74 18.52 -17.18
CA GLY A 209 7.56 18.81 -18.36
C GLY A 209 6.78 18.87 -19.67
N ASN A 210 7.46 19.18 -20.78
CA ASN A 210 6.91 19.07 -22.13
C ASN A 210 7.95 18.40 -23.06
N PRO A 211 7.87 17.08 -23.27
CA PRO A 211 8.73 16.37 -24.22
C PRO A 211 8.37 16.63 -25.70
N GLY A 212 7.23 17.27 -25.98
CA GLY A 212 6.71 17.51 -27.33
C GLY A 212 5.65 16.49 -27.77
N SER A 213 4.90 16.85 -28.80
CA SER A 213 3.75 16.07 -29.29
C SER A 213 4.11 14.67 -29.80
N ASP A 214 5.36 14.47 -30.20
CA ASP A 214 5.83 13.23 -30.84
C ASP A 214 6.16 12.14 -29.81
N TRP A 215 6.28 12.50 -28.53
CA TRP A 215 6.50 11.55 -27.44
C TRP A 215 5.19 11.06 -26.85
N SER A 216 5.11 9.75 -26.61
CA SER A 216 3.98 9.06 -25.98
C SER A 216 4.40 8.45 -24.64
N VAL A 217 3.52 8.47 -23.65
CA VAL A 217 3.69 7.69 -22.42
C VAL A 217 3.39 6.23 -22.75
N VAL A 218 4.33 5.33 -22.45
CA VAL A 218 4.21 3.90 -22.72
C VAL A 218 4.24 3.04 -21.46
N GLY A 219 4.54 3.63 -20.30
CA GLY A 219 4.52 2.93 -19.02
C GLY A 219 4.64 3.90 -17.85
N THR A 220 4.03 3.51 -16.74
CA THR A 220 4.15 4.14 -15.43
C THR A 220 4.39 3.04 -14.40
N GLY A 221 5.22 3.31 -13.40
CA GLY A 221 5.54 2.37 -12.32
C GLY A 221 6.93 2.64 -11.76
N ASP A 222 7.26 2.06 -10.61
CA ASP A 222 8.58 2.22 -10.01
C ASP A 222 9.61 1.33 -10.75
N PHE A 223 10.42 1.94 -11.61
CA PHE A 223 11.47 1.24 -12.37
C PHE A 223 12.85 1.38 -11.70
N ASN A 224 12.99 2.29 -10.73
CA ASN A 224 14.27 2.65 -10.13
C ASN A 224 14.42 2.17 -8.66
N GLY A 225 13.33 1.78 -8.00
CA GLY A 225 13.27 1.25 -6.64
C GLY A 225 13.25 2.31 -5.54
N ASP A 226 12.83 3.54 -5.84
CA ASP A 226 12.71 4.65 -4.87
C ASP A 226 11.30 4.85 -4.32
N ASP A 227 10.41 3.89 -4.58
CA ASP A 227 9.04 3.85 -4.09
C ASP A 227 8.18 5.00 -4.64
N LYS A 228 8.60 5.58 -5.77
CA LYS A 228 7.84 6.52 -6.57
C LYS A 228 7.76 6.02 -7.98
N ALA A 229 6.61 6.17 -8.60
CA ALA A 229 6.45 5.77 -9.98
C ALA A 229 7.28 6.66 -10.91
N ASP A 230 8.01 6.03 -11.83
CA ASP A 230 8.59 6.71 -12.98
C ASP A 230 7.66 6.67 -14.19
N ILE A 231 8.05 7.42 -15.23
CA ILE A 231 7.33 7.54 -16.50
C ILE A 231 8.26 7.15 -17.64
N VAL A 232 7.85 6.18 -18.45
CA VAL A 232 8.57 5.79 -19.66
C VAL A 232 7.93 6.44 -20.87
N LEU A 233 8.73 7.17 -21.64
CA LEU A 233 8.32 7.84 -22.87
C LEU A 233 8.92 7.15 -24.11
N ARG A 234 8.16 7.15 -25.21
CA ARG A 234 8.62 6.68 -26.54
C ARG A 234 8.22 7.67 -27.63
N HIS A 235 9.14 8.00 -28.53
CA HIS A 235 8.94 8.74 -29.77
C HIS A 235 9.28 7.83 -30.96
#